data_AF-A0A2M7FK22-F1
#
_entry.id   AF-A0A2M7FK22-F1
#
_cell.length_a   1.000
_cell.length_b   1.000
_cell.length_c   1.000
_cell.angle_alpha   90.00
_cell.angle_beta   90.00
_cell.angle_gamma   90.00
#
_symmetry.space_group_name_H-M   'P 1'
#
loop_
_entity.id
_entity.type
_entity.pdbx_description
1 polymer ?
#
loop_
_entity_poly.entity_id
_entity_poly.type
_entity_poly.pdbx_seq_one_letter_code
_entity_poly.pdbx_strand_id
1 'polypeptide(L)'
;MILDRDGVINQDSDQFIKSPAEWQPLPGSLEAIARLNQAEYRVVVATNQSGVARGLFDMPTLNAIHNKMHKACALVGARIDAVFFCPHTAESHCDCRKPKTGMLEEIAARYNVSLSGVPVV
;
A
#
# COMPACT_ATOMS: atom_id res chain seq x y z
N MET A 1 0.52 -11.51 4.53
CA MET A 1 0.28 -11.23 3.09
C MET A 1 0.66 -9.78 2.83
N ILE A 2 1.30 -9.53 1.70
CA ILE A 2 1.74 -8.21 1.28
C ILE A 2 0.92 -7.83 0.03
N LEU A 3 0.32 -6.65 0.02
CA LEU A 3 -0.51 -6.15 -1.07
C LEU A 3 0.10 -4.89 -1.68
N ASP A 4 0.02 -4.71 -2.99
CA ASP A 4 0.08 -3.38 -3.58
C ASP A 4 -1.18 -2.57 -3.23
N ARG A 5 -1.14 -1.27 -3.48
CA ARG A 5 -2.25 -0.35 -3.23
C ARG A 5 -3.05 -0.08 -4.51
N ASP A 6 -2.41 0.58 -5.46
CA ASP A 6 -3.03 1.00 -6.72
C ASP A 6 -3.15 -0.22 -7.67
N GLY A 7 -4.35 -0.49 -8.17
CA GLY A 7 -4.67 -1.68 -8.98
C GLY A 7 -5.03 -2.94 -8.20
N VAL A 8 -4.80 -2.97 -6.87
CA VAL A 8 -5.08 -4.14 -6.01
C VAL A 8 -6.12 -3.83 -4.93
N ILE A 9 -5.93 -2.73 -4.19
CA ILE A 9 -6.88 -2.26 -3.17
C ILE A 9 -7.78 -1.16 -3.73
N ASN A 10 -7.22 -0.23 -4.49
CA ASN A 10 -7.96 0.83 -5.16
C ASN A 10 -7.78 0.80 -6.66
N GLN A 11 -8.66 1.50 -7.38
CA GLN A 11 -8.52 1.71 -8.81
C GLN A 11 -7.16 2.33 -9.11
N ASP A 12 -6.47 1.80 -10.13
CA ASP A 12 -5.24 2.39 -10.64
C ASP A 12 -5.55 3.64 -11.49
N SER A 13 -4.56 4.51 -11.65
CA SER A 13 -4.69 5.69 -12.49
C SER A 13 -3.36 6.04 -13.16
N ASP A 14 -3.39 6.13 -14.50
CA ASP A 14 -2.28 6.63 -15.31
C ASP A 14 -1.84 8.05 -14.90
N GLN A 15 -2.74 8.81 -14.26
CA GLN A 15 -2.50 10.18 -13.80
C GLN A 15 -2.15 10.28 -12.31
N PHE A 16 -1.84 9.16 -11.66
CA PHE A 16 -1.62 9.04 -10.21
C PHE A 16 -2.88 9.36 -9.39
N ILE A 17 -2.97 8.74 -8.21
CA ILE A 17 -3.97 9.11 -7.20
C ILE A 17 -3.42 10.27 -6.39
N LYS A 18 -3.91 11.48 -6.66
CA LYS A 18 -3.33 12.74 -6.14
C LYS A 18 -4.11 13.33 -4.96
N SER A 19 -5.28 12.78 -4.65
CA SER A 19 -6.11 13.27 -3.56
C SER A 19 -6.92 12.14 -2.92
N PRO A 20 -7.39 12.30 -1.66
CA PRO A 20 -8.29 11.34 -1.05
C PRO A 20 -9.56 11.12 -1.88
N ALA A 21 -10.06 12.12 -2.62
CA ALA A 21 -11.25 11.97 -3.46
C ALA A 21 -11.02 10.99 -4.63
N GLU A 22 -9.83 11.01 -5.23
CA GLU A 22 -9.43 10.11 -6.32
C GLU A 22 -9.24 8.67 -5.86
N TRP A 23 -8.93 8.44 -4.58
CA TRP A 23 -8.79 7.10 -4.04
C TRP A 23 -10.15 6.41 -3.95
N GLN A 24 -10.38 5.38 -4.78
CA GLN A 24 -11.63 4.61 -4.82
C GLN A 24 -11.34 3.12 -4.69
N PRO A 25 -11.88 2.42 -3.68
CA PRO A 25 -11.61 1.00 -3.51
C PRO A 25 -12.15 0.18 -4.68
N LEU A 26 -11.45 -0.90 -5.02
CA LEU A 26 -11.97 -1.88 -5.98
C LEU A 26 -13.12 -2.66 -5.33
N PRO A 27 -14.17 -3.04 -6.08
CA PRO A 27 -15.27 -3.84 -5.54
C PRO A 27 -14.76 -5.14 -4.88
N GLY A 28 -15.12 -5.37 -3.62
CA GLY A 28 -14.74 -6.58 -2.88
C GLY A 28 -13.33 -6.57 -2.28
N SER A 29 -12.48 -5.59 -2.60
CA SER A 29 -11.09 -5.54 -2.13
C SER A 29 -11.00 -5.37 -0.60
N LEU A 30 -11.81 -4.48 -0.03
CA LEU A 30 -11.82 -4.22 1.40
C LEU A 30 -12.41 -5.42 2.17
N GLU A 31 -13.47 -6.04 1.64
CA GLU A 31 -14.06 -7.25 2.18
C GLU A 31 -13.10 -8.44 2.11
N ALA A 32 -12.28 -8.54 1.06
CA ALA A 32 -11.22 -9.54 0.97
C ALA A 32 -10.17 -9.35 2.08
N ILE A 33 -9.74 -8.11 2.34
CA ILE A 33 -8.85 -7.81 3.47
C ILE A 33 -9.51 -8.20 4.80
N ALA A 34 -10.79 -7.88 5.00
CA ALA A 34 -11.52 -8.26 6.21
C ALA A 34 -11.54 -9.79 6.41
N ARG A 35 -11.80 -10.56 5.34
CA ARG A 35 -11.78 -12.03 5.38
C ARG A 35 -10.40 -12.58 5.69
N LEU A 36 -9.34 -11.99 5.13
CA LEU A 36 -7.96 -12.34 5.47
C LEU A 36 -7.67 -12.09 6.94
N ASN A 37 -8.09 -10.94 7.49
CA ASN A 37 -7.91 -10.64 8.91
C ASN A 37 -8.69 -11.59 9.82
N GLN A 38 -9.90 -12.01 9.43
CA GLN A 38 -10.69 -13.00 10.17
C GLN A 38 -10.04 -14.39 10.15
N ALA A 39 -9.34 -14.72 9.07
CA ALA A 39 -8.50 -15.92 8.97
C ALA A 39 -7.11 -15.73 9.59
N GLU A 40 -6.94 -14.73 10.46
CA GLU A 40 -5.71 -14.43 11.21
C GLU A 40 -4.49 -14.03 10.36
N TYR A 41 -4.70 -13.71 9.07
CA TYR A 41 -3.65 -13.14 8.25
C TYR A 41 -3.38 -11.69 8.64
N ARG A 42 -2.09 -11.38 8.83
CA ARG A 42 -1.60 -10.00 8.83
C ARG A 42 -1.49 -9.49 7.40
N VAL A 43 -2.16 -8.37 7.13
CA VAL A 43 -2.14 -7.68 5.83
C VAL A 43 -1.28 -6.42 5.94
N VAL A 44 -0.30 -6.30 5.06
CA VAL A 44 0.65 -5.19 4.96
C VAL A 44 0.62 -4.65 3.54
N VAL A 45 0.75 -3.34 3.35
CA VAL A 45 0.81 -2.71 2.03
C VAL A 45 2.23 -2.32 1.67
N ALA A 46 2.64 -2.55 0.41
CA ALA A 46 3.91 -2.12 -0.16
C ALA A 46 3.70 -1.45 -1.54
N THR A 47 3.81 -0.11 -1.61
CA THR A 47 3.36 0.65 -2.79
C THR A 47 4.37 1.70 -3.31
N ASN A 48 4.43 1.89 -4.62
CA ASN A 48 5.24 2.94 -5.24
C ASN A 48 4.43 4.25 -5.31
N GLN A 49 4.87 5.30 -4.64
CA GLN A 49 4.18 6.60 -4.56
C GLN A 49 5.05 7.73 -5.11
N SER A 50 5.53 7.57 -6.34
CA SER A 50 6.42 8.53 -7.00
C SER A 50 5.79 9.89 -7.29
N GLY A 51 4.48 10.03 -7.12
CA GLY A 51 3.81 11.33 -7.21
C GLY A 51 4.38 12.35 -6.21
N VAL A 52 4.91 11.88 -5.07
CA VAL A 52 5.59 12.74 -4.08
C VAL A 52 6.86 13.36 -4.66
N ALA A 53 7.82 12.55 -5.11
CA ALA A 53 9.06 13.08 -5.68
C ALA A 53 8.86 13.83 -7.01
N ARG A 54 7.74 13.58 -7.71
CA ARG A 54 7.33 14.34 -8.91
C ARG A 54 6.64 15.68 -8.59
N GLY A 55 6.39 15.98 -7.32
CA GLY A 55 5.70 17.21 -6.90
C GLY A 55 4.21 17.25 -7.27
N LEU A 56 3.58 16.11 -7.54
CA LEU A 56 2.16 16.03 -7.86
C LEU A 56 1.27 16.20 -6.61
N PHE A 57 1.79 15.78 -5.46
CA PHE A 57 1.18 15.95 -4.15
C PHE A 57 2.27 15.83 -3.07
N ASP A 58 1.97 16.31 -1.87
CA ASP A 58 2.89 16.31 -0.74
C ASP A 58 2.66 15.14 0.23
N MET A 59 3.55 15.00 1.21
CA MET A 59 3.44 13.96 2.25
C MET A 59 2.15 14.05 3.08
N PRO A 60 1.68 15.25 3.50
CA PRO A 60 0.35 15.41 4.10
C PRO A 60 -0.79 14.84 3.25
N THR A 61 -0.79 15.08 1.94
CA THR A 61 -1.81 14.55 1.03
C THR A 61 -1.74 13.03 0.91
N LEU A 62 -0.52 12.46 0.82
CA LEU A 62 -0.34 11.01 0.84
C LEU A 62 -0.90 10.40 2.14
N ASN A 63 -0.61 11.01 3.29
CA ASN A 63 -1.14 10.58 4.57
C ASN A 63 -2.67 10.69 4.62
N ALA A 64 -3.26 11.71 4.01
CA ALA A 64 -4.72 11.85 3.91
C ALA A 64 -5.35 10.72 3.06
N ILE A 65 -4.69 10.30 1.97
CA ILE A 65 -5.10 9.16 1.15
C ILE A 65 -5.06 7.87 1.97
N HIS A 66 -3.94 7.60 2.66
CA HIS A 66 -3.82 6.41 3.52
C HIS A 66 -4.84 6.43 4.68
N ASN A 67 -5.11 7.59 5.26
CA ASN A 67 -6.14 7.74 6.29
C ASN A 67 -7.55 7.42 5.76
N LYS A 68 -7.87 7.83 4.53
CA LYS A 68 -9.14 7.44 3.88
C LYS A 68 -9.20 5.93 3.70
N MET A 69 -8.12 5.30 3.23
CA MET A 69 -8.03 3.85 3.09
C MET A 69 -8.25 3.12 4.42
N HIS A 70 -7.57 3.53 5.49
CA HIS A 70 -7.74 2.93 6.82
C HIS A 70 -9.18 3.08 7.35
N LYS A 71 -9.78 4.27 7.18
CA LYS A 71 -11.18 4.50 7.57
C LYS A 71 -12.14 3.61 6.78
N ALA A 72 -11.96 3.51 5.47
CA ALA A 72 -12.77 2.64 4.63
C ALA A 72 -12.63 1.17 5.01
N CYS A 73 -11.41 0.69 5.29
CA CYS A 73 -11.18 -0.66 5.80
C CYS A 73 -11.93 -0.90 7.12
N ALA A 74 -11.83 0.05 8.07
CA ALA A 74 -12.47 -0.08 9.37
C ALA A 74 -14.00 -0.23 9.28
N LEU A 75 -14.64 0.42 8.30
CA LEU A 75 -16.09 0.31 8.08
C LEU A 75 -16.55 -1.11 7.74
N VAL A 76 -15.68 -1.94 7.16
CA VAL A 76 -15.97 -3.34 6.81
C VAL A 76 -15.26 -4.35 7.72
N GLY A 77 -14.67 -3.88 8.83
CA GLY A 77 -13.90 -4.72 9.75
C GLY A 77 -12.53 -5.16 9.23
N ALA A 78 -12.05 -4.57 8.14
CA ALA A 78 -10.70 -4.78 7.62
C ALA A 78 -9.66 -3.95 8.39
N ARG A 79 -8.45 -4.49 8.49
CA ARG A 79 -7.29 -3.88 9.13
C ARG A 79 -6.04 -4.09 8.26
N ILE A 80 -5.40 -2.98 7.93
CA ILE A 80 -4.07 -2.94 7.34
C ILE A 80 -3.10 -2.61 8.48
N ASP A 81 -2.13 -3.49 8.72
CA ASP A 81 -1.22 -3.41 9.87
C ASP A 81 -0.15 -2.33 9.69
N ALA A 82 0.38 -2.22 8.47
CA ALA A 82 1.35 -1.18 8.09
C ALA A 82 1.28 -0.88 6.60
N VAL A 83 1.70 0.32 6.23
CA VAL A 83 1.86 0.77 4.84
C VAL A 83 3.32 1.18 4.64
N PHE A 84 4.03 0.41 3.83
CA PHE A 84 5.36 0.73 3.32
C PHE A 84 5.20 1.36 1.94
N PHE A 85 5.91 2.47 1.70
CA PHE A 85 5.82 3.15 0.42
C PHE A 85 7.16 3.73 -0.01
N CYS A 86 7.39 3.73 -1.32
CA CYS A 86 8.52 4.39 -1.94
C CYS A 86 8.08 5.73 -2.56
N PRO A 87 8.52 6.90 -2.04
CA PRO A 87 8.16 8.20 -2.61
C PRO A 87 8.98 8.59 -3.85
N HIS A 88 10.03 7.85 -4.16
CA HIS A 88 11.04 8.20 -5.15
C HIS A 88 10.61 7.92 -6.61
N THR A 89 11.22 8.66 -7.55
CA THR A 89 11.08 8.41 -8.99
C THR A 89 11.95 7.24 -9.44
N ALA A 90 11.84 6.85 -10.72
CA ALA A 90 12.66 5.76 -11.26
C ALA A 90 14.15 6.14 -11.36
N GLU A 91 14.43 7.43 -11.55
CA GLU A 91 15.76 8.01 -11.72
C GLU A 91 16.49 8.25 -10.39
N SER A 92 15.79 8.15 -9.25
CA SER A 92 16.39 8.37 -7.94
C SER A 92 17.31 7.23 -7.47
N HIS A 93 17.37 6.11 -8.20
CA HIS A 93 18.20 4.92 -7.90
C HIS A 93 18.07 4.34 -6.48
N CYS A 94 17.03 4.70 -5.72
CA CYS A 94 16.77 4.18 -4.36
C CYS A 94 16.56 2.67 -4.34
N ASP A 95 16.69 2.04 -3.17
CA ASP A 95 16.56 0.58 -3.03
C ASP A 95 15.14 0.10 -2.70
N CYS A 96 14.24 1.02 -2.33
CA CYS A 96 12.87 0.69 -1.95
C CYS A 96 11.88 0.61 -3.13
N ARG A 97 12.16 1.24 -4.28
CA ARG A 97 11.23 1.27 -5.42
C ARG A 97 11.11 -0.10 -6.09
N LYS A 98 9.87 -0.63 -6.18
CA LYS A 98 9.59 -1.86 -6.94
C LYS A 98 10.03 -1.69 -8.41
N PRO A 99 10.66 -2.69 -9.04
CA PRO A 99 10.73 -4.11 -8.65
C PRO A 99 11.86 -4.49 -7.67
N LYS A 100 12.60 -3.52 -7.10
CA LYS A 100 13.57 -3.84 -6.05
C LYS A 100 12.89 -4.32 -4.77
N THR A 101 13.65 -5.03 -3.94
CA THR A 101 13.18 -5.73 -2.73
C THR A 101 13.21 -4.88 -1.47
N GLY A 102 13.71 -3.64 -1.48
CA GLY A 102 13.94 -2.87 -0.25
C GLY A 102 12.72 -2.71 0.66
N MET A 103 11.52 -2.45 0.12
CA MET A 103 10.29 -2.43 0.94
C MET A 103 9.96 -3.81 1.55
N LEU A 104 10.23 -4.90 0.82
CA LEU A 104 10.00 -6.25 1.34
C LEU A 104 11.02 -6.59 2.45
N GLU A 105 12.27 -6.17 2.29
CA GLU A 105 13.31 -6.33 3.31
C GLU A 105 12.95 -5.55 4.59
N GLU A 106 12.45 -4.31 4.46
CA GLU A 106 11.95 -3.52 5.58
C GLU A 106 10.77 -4.20 6.28
N ILE A 107 9.83 -4.79 5.53
CA ILE A 107 8.72 -5.58 6.08
C ILE A 107 9.25 -6.78 6.87
N ALA A 108 10.16 -7.56 6.26
CA ALA A 108 10.77 -8.73 6.89
C ALA A 108 11.45 -8.37 8.22
N ALA A 109 12.23 -7.29 8.22
CA ALA A 109 12.92 -6.77 9.38
C ALA A 109 11.94 -6.26 10.46
N ARG A 110 10.92 -5.48 10.06
CA ARG A 110 9.94 -4.88 10.99
C ARG A 110 9.13 -5.93 11.76
N TYR A 111 8.86 -7.07 11.14
CA TYR A 111 8.11 -8.17 11.74
C TYR A 111 8.99 -9.32 12.22
N ASN A 112 10.30 -9.27 11.96
CA ASN A 112 11.26 -10.32 12.28
C ASN A 112 10.83 -11.70 11.75
N VAL A 113 10.46 -11.76 10.46
CA VAL A 113 9.97 -12.98 9.79
C VAL A 113 10.67 -13.19 8.45
N SER A 114 10.80 -14.45 8.05
CA SER A 114 11.12 -14.80 6.68
C SER A 114 9.92 -14.51 5.77
N LEU A 115 10.17 -13.97 4.58
CA LEU A 115 9.14 -13.79 3.55
C LEU A 115 9.00 -14.99 2.61
N SER A 116 9.73 -16.07 2.84
CA SER A 116 9.58 -17.30 2.04
C SER A 116 8.14 -17.82 2.14
N GLY A 117 7.48 -17.98 0.99
CA GLY A 117 6.09 -18.42 0.90
C GLY A 117 5.06 -17.36 1.31
N VAL A 118 5.45 -16.13 1.62
CA VAL A 118 4.50 -15.04 1.90
C VAL A 118 3.93 -14.52 0.57
N PRO A 119 2.61 -14.55 0.36
CA PRO A 119 2.03 -14.03 -0.88
C PRO A 119 2.23 -12.52 -1.00
N VAL A 120 2.65 -12.10 -2.19
CA VAL A 120 2.72 -10.70 -2.64
C VAL A 120 1.75 -10.55 -3.81
N VAL A 121 0.75 -9.68 -3.65
CA VAL A 121 -0.31 -9.44 -4.64
C VAL A 121 -0.23 -8.01 -5.13
#